data_AF-A0A4Q3YUD3-F1
#
_entry.id   AF-A0A4Q3YUD3-F1
#
_cell.length_a   1.000
_cell.length_b   1.000
_cell.length_c   1.000
_cell.angle_alpha   90.00
_cell.angle_beta   90.00
_cell.angle_gamma   90.00
#
_symmetry.space_group_name_H-M   'P 1'
#
loop_
_entity.id
_entity.type
_entity.pdbx_description
1 polymer ?
#
loop_
_entity_poly.entity_id
_entity_poly.type
_entity_poly.pdbx_seq_one_letter_code
_entity_poly.pdbx_strand_id
1 'polypeptide(L)'
;MRTVFVAASIAAAVAGTLTTQALFTEGDEDRYSSEYLLVAQRAPDTLLSVISAALPACLSDSARPYLSEVVVADLAAKTLFKSGILMAEGRTAEDRSNELRTYVLDESGALSPTQKATYLSLLKGELLGPDKMLCVYSAVRASYERRIDLKAISWDLRI
;
A
#
# COMPACT_ATOMS: atom_id res chain seq x y z
N MET A 1 3.30 -24.43 59.47
CA MET A 1 2.83 -25.07 58.22
C MET A 1 2.29 -23.99 57.30
N ARG A 2 2.68 -24.03 56.02
CA ARG A 2 2.33 -23.12 54.93
C ARG A 2 0.86 -23.26 54.53
N THR A 3 0.24 -22.17 54.06
CA THR A 3 -0.69 -22.03 52.88
C THR A 3 -1.33 -20.63 52.95
N VAL A 4 -0.74 -19.62 52.31
CA VAL A 4 -0.95 -19.11 50.93
C VAL A 4 -2.35 -18.50 50.69
N PHE A 5 -2.35 -17.18 50.59
CA PHE A 5 -3.41 -16.31 50.04
C PHE A 5 -3.64 -16.60 48.56
N VAL A 6 -4.91 -16.61 48.11
CA VAL A 6 -5.23 -16.32 46.70
C VAL A 6 -6.48 -15.43 46.65
N ALA A 7 -6.26 -14.14 46.40
CA ALA A 7 -7.29 -13.21 45.97
C ALA A 7 -7.57 -13.47 44.49
N ALA A 8 -8.81 -13.83 44.15
CA ALA A 8 -9.24 -13.99 42.77
C ALA A 8 -9.61 -12.63 42.18
N SER A 9 -8.64 -12.00 41.52
CA SER A 9 -8.86 -10.82 40.69
C SER A 9 -9.57 -11.25 39.40
N ILE A 10 -10.81 -10.80 39.20
CA ILE A 10 -11.54 -10.95 37.93
C ILE A 10 -10.90 -9.98 36.93
N ALA A 11 -9.92 -10.47 36.17
CA ALA A 11 -9.39 -9.74 35.03
C ALA A 11 -10.43 -9.80 33.90
N ALA A 12 -10.94 -8.62 33.52
CA ALA A 12 -11.71 -8.45 32.31
C ALA A 12 -10.84 -8.87 31.12
N ALA A 13 -11.15 -10.03 30.54
CA ALA A 13 -10.59 -10.45 29.26
C ALA A 13 -11.14 -9.51 28.19
N VAL A 14 -10.32 -8.53 27.79
CA VAL A 14 -10.55 -7.79 26.55
C VAL A 14 -10.35 -8.78 25.41
N ALA A 15 -11.46 -9.35 24.96
CA ALA A 15 -11.57 -9.98 23.67
C ALA A 15 -11.31 -8.90 22.60
N GLY A 16 -10.22 -9.06 21.86
CA GLY A 16 -9.84 -8.19 20.75
C GLY A 16 -9.05 -9.01 19.75
N THR A 17 -9.79 -9.64 18.86
CA THR A 17 -9.35 -10.50 17.75
C THR A 17 -8.19 -9.92 16.94
N LEU A 18 -7.05 -10.61 16.92
CA LEU A 18 -5.97 -10.41 15.94
C LEU A 18 -5.51 -11.76 15.39
N THR A 19 -6.40 -12.44 14.67
CA THR A 19 -6.00 -13.52 13.76
C THR A 19 -6.89 -13.47 12.52
N THR A 20 -6.73 -12.44 11.71
CA THR A 20 -7.06 -12.53 10.28
C THR A 20 -5.75 -12.75 9.53
N GLN A 21 -5.21 -13.97 9.63
CA GLN A 21 -4.41 -14.47 8.52
C GLN A 21 -5.41 -14.67 7.38
N ALA A 22 -5.47 -13.69 6.48
CA ALA A 22 -6.23 -13.83 5.25
C ALA A 22 -5.61 -15.01 4.50
N LEU A 23 -6.34 -16.13 4.49
CA LEU A 23 -6.11 -17.24 3.58
C LEU A 23 -6.38 -16.70 2.17
N PHE A 24 -5.33 -16.28 1.49
CA PHE A 24 -5.38 -16.01 0.06
C PHE A 24 -5.66 -17.35 -0.62
N THR A 25 -6.89 -17.53 -1.10
CA THR A 25 -7.19 -18.60 -2.05
C THR A 25 -6.71 -18.13 -3.42
N GLU A 26 -6.10 -19.01 -4.22
CA GLU A 26 -5.55 -18.68 -5.57
C GLU A 26 -6.54 -17.89 -6.44
N GLY A 27 -7.86 -18.06 -6.27
CA GLY A 27 -8.87 -17.32 -7.03
C GLY A 27 -9.10 -15.86 -6.61
N ASP A 28 -8.75 -15.47 -5.38
CA ASP A 28 -8.93 -14.09 -4.90
C ASP A 28 -7.80 -13.15 -5.36
N GLU A 29 -6.60 -13.68 -5.55
CA GLU A 29 -5.43 -12.90 -6.01
C GLU A 29 -5.58 -12.47 -7.47
N ASP A 30 -6.05 -13.37 -8.33
CA ASP A 30 -6.35 -13.09 -9.74
C ASP A 30 -7.47 -12.05 -9.91
N ARG A 31 -8.50 -12.13 -9.05
CA ARG A 31 -9.62 -11.19 -9.09
C ARG A 31 -9.21 -9.79 -8.66
N TYR A 32 -8.52 -9.65 -7.52
CA TYR A 32 -8.08 -8.35 -7.04
C TYR A 32 -7.08 -7.70 -8.00
N SER A 33 -6.16 -8.48 -8.57
CA SER A 33 -5.20 -7.98 -9.56
C SER A 33 -5.91 -7.45 -10.81
N SER A 34 -6.93 -8.16 -11.30
CA SER A 34 -7.75 -7.72 -12.43
C SER A 34 -8.53 -6.43 -12.13
N GLU A 35 -9.14 -6.33 -10.94
CA GLU A 35 -9.86 -5.13 -10.50
C GLU A 35 -8.90 -3.94 -10.33
N TYR A 36 -7.71 -4.18 -9.77
CA TYR A 36 -6.67 -3.17 -9.62
C TYR A 36 -6.25 -2.58 -10.98
N LEU A 37 -5.92 -3.44 -11.95
CA LEU A 37 -5.54 -3.00 -13.30
C LEU A 37 -6.66 -2.23 -13.99
N LEU A 38 -7.90 -2.65 -13.82
CA LEU A 38 -9.05 -1.98 -14.42
C LEU A 38 -9.24 -0.56 -13.87
N VAL A 39 -9.12 -0.40 -12.55
CA VAL A 39 -9.18 0.93 -11.91
C VAL A 39 -7.97 1.77 -12.32
N ALA A 40 -6.77 1.19 -12.37
CA ALA A 40 -5.58 1.90 -12.83
C ALA A 40 -5.71 2.44 -14.26
N GLN A 41 -6.44 1.75 -15.14
CA GLN A 41 -6.70 2.19 -16.51
C GLN A 41 -7.83 3.23 -16.60
N ARG A 42 -8.95 3.03 -15.90
CA ARG A 42 -10.16 3.85 -16.06
C ARG A 42 -10.27 5.02 -15.08
N ALA A 43 -9.65 4.92 -13.91
CA ALA A 43 -9.70 5.92 -12.84
C ALA A 43 -8.36 6.00 -12.08
N PRO A 44 -7.23 6.28 -12.77
CA PRO A 44 -5.90 6.31 -12.15
C PRO A 44 -5.82 7.28 -10.97
N ASP A 45 -6.48 8.43 -11.06
CA ASP A 45 -6.50 9.45 -10.01
C ASP A 45 -7.15 8.96 -8.72
N THR A 46 -8.16 8.08 -8.82
CA THR A 46 -8.83 7.50 -7.65
C THR A 46 -7.86 6.59 -6.91
N LEU A 47 -7.19 5.70 -7.63
CA LEU A 47 -6.22 4.79 -7.04
C LEU A 47 -5.02 5.54 -6.46
N LEU A 48 -4.50 6.54 -7.19
CA LEU A 48 -3.42 7.39 -6.70
C LEU A 48 -3.84 8.16 -5.43
N SER A 49 -5.06 8.70 -5.38
CA SER A 49 -5.59 9.37 -4.19
C SER A 49 -5.67 8.44 -2.98
N VAL A 50 -6.07 7.19 -3.16
CA VAL A 50 -6.12 6.20 -2.07
C VAL A 50 -4.70 5.85 -1.59
N ILE A 51 -3.77 5.65 -2.52
CA ILE A 51 -2.35 5.38 -2.19
C ILE A 51 -1.76 6.56 -1.40
N SER A 52 -1.93 7.79 -1.90
CA SER A 52 -1.43 8.99 -1.23
C SER A 52 -2.00 9.17 0.17
N ALA A 53 -3.28 8.84 0.38
CA ALA A 53 -3.92 8.91 1.70
C ALA A 53 -3.43 7.81 2.66
N ALA A 54 -3.14 6.61 2.15
CA ALA A 54 -2.67 5.49 2.95
C ALA A 54 -1.19 5.61 3.34
N LEU A 55 -0.37 6.18 2.44
CA LEU A 55 1.08 6.18 2.53
C LEU A 55 1.63 6.66 3.89
N PRO A 56 1.22 7.82 4.44
CA PRO A 56 1.76 8.30 5.72
C PRO A 56 1.52 7.31 6.88
N ALA A 57 0.37 6.65 6.91
CA ALA A 57 0.02 5.68 7.95
C ALA A 57 0.82 4.38 7.82
N CYS A 58 1.20 4.01 6.59
CA CYS A 58 2.00 2.83 6.34
C CYS A 58 3.49 3.03 6.67
N LEU A 59 4.02 4.24 6.53
CA LEU A 59 5.41 4.53 6.88
C LEU A 59 5.66 4.52 8.40
N SER A 60 6.90 4.19 8.77
CA SER A 60 7.41 4.35 10.13
C SER A 60 7.57 5.82 10.50
N ASP A 61 7.59 6.10 11.80
CA ASP A 61 7.73 7.47 12.32
C ASP A 61 9.02 8.15 11.85
N SER A 62 10.09 7.39 11.56
CA SER A 62 11.36 7.92 11.05
C SER A 62 11.34 8.25 9.56
N ALA A 63 10.47 7.62 8.77
CA ALA A 63 10.38 7.86 7.33
C ALA A 63 9.29 8.88 6.94
N ARG A 64 8.24 9.04 7.77
CA ARG A 64 7.19 10.04 7.56
C ARG A 64 7.70 11.47 7.30
N PRO A 65 8.77 11.96 7.96
CA PRO A 65 9.30 13.29 7.68
C PRO A 65 9.73 13.51 6.23
N TYR A 66 10.13 12.45 5.50
CA TYR A 66 10.49 12.54 4.08
C TYR A 66 9.29 12.86 3.18
N LEU A 67 8.06 12.70 3.66
CA LEU A 67 6.83 13.08 2.95
C LEU A 67 6.41 14.54 3.17
N SER A 68 7.16 15.32 3.96
CA SER A 68 6.84 16.73 4.21
C SER A 68 6.87 17.60 2.96
N GLU A 69 7.66 17.20 1.96
CA GLU A 69 7.67 17.84 0.64
C GLU A 69 6.63 17.20 -0.28
N VAL A 70 5.65 17.99 -0.73
CA VAL A 70 4.54 17.53 -1.59
C VAL A 70 5.04 16.80 -2.83
N VAL A 71 6.09 17.29 -3.47
CA VAL A 71 6.65 16.68 -4.69
C VAL A 71 7.26 15.30 -4.42
N VAL A 72 7.90 15.12 -3.26
CA VAL A 72 8.46 13.82 -2.83
C VAL A 72 7.34 12.85 -2.48
N ALA A 73 6.31 13.32 -1.77
CA ALA A 73 5.15 12.52 -1.44
C ALA A 73 4.38 12.06 -2.69
N ASP A 74 4.20 12.94 -3.67
CA ASP A 74 3.57 12.62 -4.96
C ASP A 74 4.38 11.56 -5.73
N LEU A 75 5.70 11.74 -5.85
CA LEU A 75 6.56 10.75 -6.50
C LEU A 75 6.52 9.41 -5.78
N ALA A 76 6.51 9.39 -4.44
CA ALA A 76 6.39 8.17 -3.65
C ALA A 76 5.08 7.42 -3.92
N ALA A 77 3.96 8.14 -3.96
CA ALA A 77 2.66 7.56 -4.29
C ALA A 77 2.62 7.01 -5.72
N LYS A 78 3.14 7.76 -6.70
CA LYS A 78 3.26 7.32 -8.10
C LYS A 78 4.14 6.08 -8.27
N THR A 79 5.21 5.99 -7.48
CA THR A 79 6.10 4.82 -7.48
C THR A 79 5.36 3.58 -7.00
N LEU A 80 4.60 3.71 -5.91
CA LEU A 80 3.75 2.63 -5.38
C LEU A 80 2.63 2.25 -6.35
N PHE A 81 2.02 3.23 -7.02
CA PHE A 81 1.04 3.00 -8.08
C PHE A 81 1.62 2.19 -9.24
N LYS A 82 2.81 2.58 -9.74
CA LYS A 82 3.48 1.85 -10.82
C LYS A 82 3.90 0.45 -10.39
N SER A 83 4.43 0.29 -9.17
CA SER A 83 4.73 -1.02 -8.59
C SER A 83 3.46 -1.88 -8.47
N GLY A 84 2.33 -1.24 -8.11
CA GLY A 84 0.95 -1.70 -8.20
C GLY A 84 0.65 -2.50 -9.46
N ILE A 85 0.68 -1.76 -10.55
CA ILE A 85 0.41 -2.25 -11.90
C ILE A 85 1.34 -3.42 -12.23
N LEU A 86 2.65 -3.22 -12.03
CA LEU A 86 3.67 -4.20 -12.35
C LEU A 86 3.49 -5.53 -11.59
N MET A 87 3.04 -5.47 -10.33
CA MET A 87 2.70 -6.67 -9.55
C MET A 87 1.44 -7.34 -10.06
N ALA A 88 0.38 -6.56 -10.31
CA ALA A 88 -0.91 -7.08 -10.78
C ALA A 88 -0.85 -7.65 -12.22
N GLU A 89 0.09 -7.19 -13.05
CA GLU A 89 0.39 -7.76 -14.37
C GLU A 89 1.07 -9.14 -14.30
N GLY A 90 1.47 -9.61 -13.12
CA GLY A 90 2.14 -10.91 -12.95
C GLY A 90 3.56 -10.95 -13.53
N ARG A 91 4.21 -9.80 -13.74
CA ARG A 91 5.55 -9.73 -14.32
C ARG A 91 6.61 -10.31 -13.38
N THR A 92 7.70 -10.80 -13.97
CA THR A 92 8.82 -11.35 -13.20
C THR A 92 9.44 -10.29 -12.28
N ALA A 93 10.08 -10.70 -11.18
CA ALA A 93 10.73 -9.75 -10.28
C ALA A 93 11.80 -8.88 -11.00
N GLU A 94 12.51 -9.47 -11.96
CA GLU A 94 13.54 -8.78 -12.74
C GLU A 94 12.94 -7.72 -13.68
N ASP A 95 11.89 -8.08 -14.42
CA ASP A 95 11.19 -7.14 -15.29
C ASP A 95 10.58 -5.98 -14.52
N ARG A 96 9.95 -6.27 -13.39
CA ARG A 96 9.36 -5.25 -12.50
C ARG A 96 10.42 -4.30 -11.97
N SER A 97 11.57 -4.84 -11.52
CA SER A 97 12.68 -4.04 -11.01
C SER A 97 13.27 -3.13 -12.08
N ASN A 98 13.51 -3.67 -13.29
CA ASN A 98 14.05 -2.90 -14.40
C ASN A 98 13.11 -1.76 -14.82
N GLU A 99 11.82 -2.04 -14.96
CA GLU A 99 10.85 -1.02 -15.36
C GLU A 99 10.63 0.04 -14.28
N LEU A 100 10.50 -0.39 -13.01
CA LEU A 100 10.32 0.54 -11.90
C LEU A 100 11.55 1.43 -11.72
N ARG A 101 12.76 0.90 -11.90
CA ARG A 101 14.00 1.69 -11.88
C ARG A 101 14.00 2.76 -12.95
N THR A 102 13.67 2.40 -14.20
CA THR A 102 13.60 3.37 -15.31
C THR A 102 12.57 4.45 -15.02
N TYR A 103 11.35 4.05 -14.60
CA TYR A 103 10.28 4.98 -14.23
C TYR A 103 10.73 5.97 -13.15
N VAL A 104 11.36 5.48 -12.09
CA VAL A 104 11.86 6.33 -10.99
C VAL A 104 12.94 7.31 -11.46
N LEU A 105 13.86 6.87 -12.32
CA LEU A 105 14.91 7.73 -12.85
C LEU A 105 14.32 8.86 -13.71
N ASP A 106 13.33 8.54 -14.54
CA ASP A 106 12.67 9.50 -15.41
C ASP A 106 11.87 10.54 -14.60
N GLU A 107 11.00 10.07 -13.69
CA GLU A 107 10.15 10.96 -12.88
C GLU A 107 10.95 11.79 -11.88
N SER A 108 12.05 11.25 -11.35
CA SER A 108 12.94 12.01 -10.47
C SER A 108 13.78 13.06 -11.21
N GLY A 109 13.83 13.04 -12.55
CA GLY A 109 14.65 13.95 -13.35
C GLY A 109 14.42 15.43 -13.03
N ALA A 110 13.16 15.81 -12.84
CA ALA A 110 12.74 17.18 -12.54
C ALA A 110 12.95 17.62 -11.07
N LEU A 111 13.31 16.71 -10.17
CA LEU A 111 13.55 17.02 -8.76
C LEU A 111 14.85 17.80 -8.54
N SER A 112 14.83 18.71 -7.57
CA SER A 112 16.04 19.35 -7.06
C SER A 112 16.98 18.32 -6.40
N PRO A 113 18.29 18.62 -6.26
CA PRO A 113 19.23 17.70 -5.60
C PRO A 113 18.79 17.28 -4.19
N THR A 114 18.23 18.22 -3.41
CA THR A 114 17.71 17.94 -2.06
C THR A 114 16.53 16.98 -2.11
N GLN A 115 15.56 17.21 -3.00
CA GLN A 115 14.41 16.33 -3.18
C GLN A 115 14.81 14.93 -3.63
N LYS A 116 15.79 14.82 -4.52
CA LYS A 116 16.36 13.52 -4.94
C LYS A 116 16.96 12.78 -3.75
N ALA A 117 17.70 13.47 -2.88
CA ALA A 117 18.28 12.86 -1.69
C ALA A 117 17.19 12.43 -0.68
N THR A 118 16.16 13.24 -0.46
CA THR A 118 15.01 12.93 0.39
C THR A 118 14.28 11.69 -0.13
N TYR A 119 13.93 11.67 -1.41
CA TYR A 119 13.23 10.55 -2.04
C TYR A 119 14.09 9.27 -2.07
N LEU A 120 15.39 9.38 -2.32
CA LEU A 120 16.30 8.23 -2.25
C LEU A 120 16.40 7.65 -0.83
N SER A 121 16.33 8.51 0.19
CA SER A 121 16.33 8.06 1.59
C SER A 121 15.06 7.29 1.92
N LEU A 122 13.93 7.76 1.41
CA LEU A 122 12.64 7.09 1.51
C LEU A 122 12.64 5.71 0.81
N LEU A 123 13.20 5.64 -0.41
CA LEU A 123 13.35 4.38 -1.15
C LEU A 123 14.25 3.36 -0.45
N LYS A 124 15.43 3.80 0.03
CA LYS A 124 16.39 2.92 0.71
C LYS A 124 15.91 2.46 2.08
N GLY A 125 15.12 3.30 2.75
CA GLY A 125 14.60 3.00 4.07
C GLY A 125 13.52 1.94 4.02
N GLU A 126 12.38 2.25 3.38
CA GLU A 126 11.22 1.38 3.51
C GLU A 126 10.14 1.51 2.42
N LEU A 127 10.17 2.49 1.51
CA LEU A 127 9.02 2.75 0.61
C LEU A 127 8.53 1.52 -0.15
N LEU A 128 9.45 0.73 -0.70
CA LEU A 128 9.17 -0.49 -1.46
C LEU A 128 9.41 -1.77 -0.64
N GLY A 129 9.52 -1.64 0.68
CA GLY A 129 9.61 -2.78 1.59
C GLY A 129 8.31 -3.61 1.58
N PRO A 130 8.39 -4.93 1.77
CA PRO A 130 7.24 -5.83 1.66
C PRO A 130 6.08 -5.42 2.59
N ASP A 131 6.39 -5.00 3.82
CA ASP A 131 5.37 -4.57 4.80
C ASP A 131 4.65 -3.29 4.36
N LYS A 132 5.37 -2.35 3.73
CA LYS A 132 4.80 -1.07 3.27
C LYS A 132 3.92 -1.29 2.06
N MET A 133 4.40 -2.09 1.12
CA MET A 133 3.64 -2.56 -0.02
C MET A 133 2.37 -3.26 0.45
N LEU A 134 2.47 -4.23 1.36
CA LEU A 134 1.31 -4.94 1.90
C LEU A 134 0.32 -3.99 2.58
N CYS A 135 0.79 -3.05 3.38
CA CYS A 135 -0.06 -2.05 4.05
C CYS A 135 -0.82 -1.18 3.05
N VAL A 136 -0.13 -0.62 2.06
CA VAL A 136 -0.74 0.25 1.04
C VAL A 136 -1.74 -0.52 0.20
N TYR A 137 -1.39 -1.72 -0.26
CA TYR A 137 -2.30 -2.54 -1.08
C TYR A 137 -3.50 -3.03 -0.29
N SER A 138 -3.33 -3.35 0.99
CA SER A 138 -4.44 -3.68 1.88
C SER A 138 -5.37 -2.49 2.08
N ALA A 139 -4.84 -1.27 2.20
CA ALA A 139 -5.64 -0.05 2.27
C ALA A 139 -6.41 0.20 0.97
N VAL A 140 -5.77 0.00 -0.19
CA VAL A 140 -6.42 0.06 -1.51
C VAL A 140 -7.57 -0.95 -1.59
N ARG A 141 -7.30 -2.22 -1.29
CA ARG A 141 -8.31 -3.29 -1.28
C ARG A 141 -9.47 -2.97 -0.33
N ALA A 142 -9.17 -2.55 0.91
CA ALA A 142 -10.20 -2.19 1.87
C ALA A 142 -11.03 -0.97 1.40
N SER A 143 -10.43 -0.03 0.66
CA SER A 143 -11.17 1.08 0.04
C SER A 143 -12.13 0.58 -1.05
N TYR A 144 -11.72 -0.44 -1.81
CA TYR A 144 -12.54 -1.07 -2.86
C TYR A 144 -13.73 -1.80 -2.25
N GLU A 145 -13.51 -2.54 -1.17
CA GLU A 145 -14.55 -3.28 -0.46
C GLU A 145 -15.56 -2.37 0.26
N ARG A 146 -15.15 -1.15 0.68
CA ARG A 146 -15.97 -0.26 1.52
C ARG A 146 -16.58 0.94 0.83
N ARG A 147 -15.96 1.48 -0.23
CA ARG A 147 -16.29 2.84 -0.73
C ARG A 147 -16.23 3.04 -2.22
N ILE A 148 -15.49 2.22 -2.95
CA ILE A 148 -15.62 2.25 -4.40
C ILE A 148 -16.92 1.52 -4.70
N ASP A 149 -17.90 2.27 -5.19
CA ASP A 149 -19.08 1.71 -5.81
C ASP A 149 -18.63 1.02 -7.11
N LEU A 150 -17.88 -0.08 -6.98
CA LEU A 150 -17.48 -0.94 -8.07
C LEU A 150 -18.73 -1.58 -8.69
N LYS A 151 -19.89 -1.55 -8.01
CA LYS A 151 -21.17 -1.79 -8.68
C LYS A 151 -21.49 -0.66 -9.65
N ALA A 152 -21.46 0.61 -9.27
CA ALA A 152 -21.64 1.72 -10.21
C ALA A 152 -20.60 1.73 -11.33
N ILE A 153 -19.31 1.56 -11.02
CA ILE A 153 -18.26 1.43 -12.04
C ILE A 153 -18.54 0.20 -12.91
N SER A 154 -18.85 -0.98 -12.35
CA SER A 154 -19.17 -2.19 -13.12
C SER A 154 -20.46 -2.15 -13.93
N TRP A 155 -21.40 -1.27 -13.57
CA TRP A 155 -22.56 -0.96 -14.40
C TRP A 155 -22.17 -0.05 -15.57
N ASP A 156 -21.29 0.94 -15.36
CA ASP A 156 -20.63 1.69 -16.44
C ASP A 156 -19.66 0.81 -17.28
N LEU A 157 -19.20 -0.34 -16.74
CA LEU A 157 -18.40 -1.34 -17.47
C LEU A 157 -19.25 -2.21 -18.44
N ARG A 158 -20.59 -2.12 -18.46
CA ARG A 158 -21.49 -2.96 -19.29
C ARG A 158 -22.03 -2.28 -20.56
N ILE A 159 -21.71 -1.00 -20.77
CA ILE A 159 -22.14 -0.20 -21.94
C ILE A 159 -20.98 -0.11 -22.92
#